data_AF-A0A916MBF9-F1
#
_entry.id   AF-A0A916MBF9-F1
#
_cell.length_a   1.000
_cell.length_b   1.000
_cell.length_c   1.000
_cell.angle_alpha   90.00
_cell.angle_beta   90.00
_cell.angle_gamma   90.00
#
_symmetry.space_group_name_H-M   'P 1'
#
loop_
_entity.id
_entity.type
_entity.pdbx_description
1 polymer ?
#
loop_
_entity_poly.entity_id
_entity_poly.type
_entity_poly.pdbx_seq_one_letter_code
_entity_poly.pdbx_strand_id
1 'polypeptide(L)'
;MRSVRVFRLATAAGFAISLVLLAGAARAQTTPWDQKAVTAIAVKLEKALGDLNVTVRRQPQATVGTPQRRAQFQARESLRLLVNTSQRLTSQLEAGEDLDATLPTYRRLQMLRRDAERAGRRGQIPAPTLERVVSVRGLLDELSPFYAQAAAEEEAAEQAEPAEEAAPAP
;
A
#
# COMPACT_ATOMS: atom_id res chain seq x y z
N MET A 1 -30.34 -12.68 -57.36
CA MET A 1 -29.22 -11.85 -57.86
C MET A 1 -28.26 -11.64 -56.69
N ARG A 2 -27.18 -12.43 -56.59
CA ARG A 2 -25.78 -12.02 -56.88
C ARG A 2 -25.46 -10.65 -56.25
N SER A 3 -24.55 -10.54 -55.27
CA SER A 3 -23.14 -10.86 -55.46
C SER A 3 -22.40 -11.14 -54.14
N VAL A 4 -21.70 -12.27 -54.14
CA VAL A 4 -20.58 -12.63 -53.26
C VAL A 4 -19.39 -11.73 -53.63
N ARG A 5 -18.67 -11.20 -52.64
CA ARG A 5 -17.33 -10.62 -52.85
C ARG A 5 -16.30 -11.37 -52.04
N VAL A 6 -15.26 -11.74 -52.78
CA VAL A 6 -14.20 -12.71 -52.50
C VAL A 6 -13.01 -12.00 -51.87
N PHE A 7 -12.39 -12.69 -50.91
CA PHE A 7 -11.00 -12.71 -50.48
C PHE A 7 -10.02 -11.70 -51.09
N ARG A 8 -9.20 -11.08 -50.22
CA ARG A 8 -7.74 -11.08 -50.40
C ARG A 8 -7.02 -11.36 -49.07
N LEU A 9 -6.41 -12.53 -49.03
CA LEU A 9 -5.26 -12.89 -48.19
C LEU A 9 -4.04 -12.09 -48.67
N ALA A 10 -3.29 -11.51 -47.74
CA ALA A 10 -1.89 -11.13 -47.87
C ALA A 10 -1.29 -11.26 -46.46
N THR A 11 -0.50 -12.31 -46.17
CA THR A 11 0.98 -12.32 -46.17
C THR A 11 1.61 -11.14 -45.43
N ALA A 12 2.59 -11.24 -44.55
CA ALA A 12 3.27 -12.30 -43.80
C ALA A 12 4.30 -11.53 -42.93
N ALA A 13 4.72 -12.13 -41.82
CA ALA A 13 6.03 -11.94 -41.17
C ALA A 13 6.49 -10.50 -40.80
N GLY A 14 6.53 -10.21 -39.50
CA GLY A 14 7.37 -9.11 -38.99
C GLY A 14 6.95 -8.51 -37.65
N PHE A 15 6.59 -9.29 -36.63
CA PHE A 15 6.44 -8.76 -35.27
C PHE A 15 6.87 -9.81 -34.23
N ALA A 16 8.04 -10.40 -34.44
CA ALA A 16 8.78 -11.07 -33.37
C ALA A 16 10.01 -10.19 -33.10
N ILE A 17 10.36 -9.97 -31.83
CA ILE A 17 11.51 -9.17 -31.34
C ILE A 17 11.17 -7.69 -31.09
N SER A 18 10.46 -7.39 -30.00
CA SER A 18 10.58 -6.10 -29.26
C SER A 18 10.01 -6.18 -27.83
N LEU A 19 9.92 -7.37 -27.23
CA LEU A 19 9.28 -7.57 -25.92
C LEU A 19 10.26 -8.07 -24.84
N VAL A 20 11.55 -7.69 -24.96
CA VAL A 20 12.61 -8.17 -24.05
C VAL A 20 13.27 -7.05 -23.23
N LEU A 21 13.01 -5.75 -23.49
CA LEU A 21 13.82 -4.67 -22.90
C LEU A 21 13.11 -3.74 -21.89
N LEU A 22 11.87 -4.03 -21.50
CA LEU A 22 11.21 -3.29 -20.41
C LEU A 22 11.04 -4.11 -19.12
N ALA A 23 11.85 -5.14 -18.93
CA ALA A 23 12.29 -5.57 -17.60
C ALA A 23 13.50 -4.71 -17.20
N GLY A 24 13.38 -3.40 -17.33
CA GLY A 24 14.27 -2.49 -16.62
C GLY A 24 14.01 -2.79 -15.16
N ALA A 25 14.92 -3.55 -14.56
CA ALA A 25 14.93 -3.81 -13.14
C ALA A 25 14.72 -2.45 -12.49
N ALA A 26 13.51 -2.22 -11.98
CA ALA A 26 13.25 -1.20 -11.01
C ALA A 26 14.05 -1.67 -9.79
N ARG A 27 15.37 -1.45 -9.84
CA ARG A 27 16.23 -1.54 -8.69
C ARG A 27 15.65 -0.50 -7.77
N ALA A 28 14.83 -0.98 -6.84
CA ALA A 28 14.35 -0.18 -5.73
C ALA A 28 15.58 0.57 -5.23
N GLN A 29 15.62 1.88 -5.48
CA GLN A 29 16.66 2.71 -4.93
C GLN A 29 16.43 2.65 -3.43
N THR A 30 17.22 1.81 -2.77
CA THR A 30 17.22 1.66 -1.32
C THR A 30 17.78 2.96 -0.76
N THR A 31 16.89 3.81 -0.27
CA THR A 31 17.31 5.02 0.43
C THR A 31 17.97 4.60 1.74
N PRO A 32 19.19 5.04 2.05
CA PRO A 32 19.80 4.71 3.34
C PRO A 32 18.94 5.22 4.49
N TRP A 33 18.93 4.48 5.60
CA TRP A 33 18.13 4.85 6.77
C TRP A 33 18.55 6.20 7.34
N ASP A 34 17.62 7.16 7.36
CA ASP A 34 17.78 8.46 8.01
C ASP A 34 16.69 8.61 9.07
N GLN A 35 17.07 8.37 10.33
CA GLN A 35 16.15 8.45 11.48
C GLN A 35 15.39 9.78 11.49
N LYS A 36 16.08 10.90 11.26
CA LYS A 36 15.47 12.22 11.37
C LYS A 36 14.44 12.45 10.26
N ALA A 37 14.76 12.02 9.04
CA ALA A 37 13.83 12.12 7.93
C ALA A 37 12.60 11.24 8.16
N VAL A 38 12.79 9.98 8.55
CA VAL A 38 11.70 9.02 8.78
C VAL A 38 10.79 9.48 9.92
N THR A 39 11.35 9.94 11.06
CA THR A 39 10.56 10.52 12.16
C THR A 39 9.76 11.73 11.70
N ALA A 40 10.36 12.63 10.92
CA ALA A 40 9.65 13.81 10.43
C ALA A 40 8.47 13.46 9.51
N ILE A 41 8.60 12.43 8.68
CA ILE A 41 7.50 11.94 7.83
C ILE A 41 6.43 11.26 8.69
N ALA A 42 6.82 10.44 9.68
CA ALA A 42 5.88 9.79 10.60
C ALA A 42 5.03 10.78 11.39
N VAL A 43 5.63 11.86 11.93
CA VAL A 43 4.89 12.93 12.62
C VAL A 43 3.88 13.61 11.69
N LYS A 44 4.26 13.90 10.43
CA LYS A 44 3.33 14.45 9.43
C LYS A 44 2.18 13.48 9.13
N LEU A 45 2.49 12.20 9.00
CA LEU A 45 1.52 11.14 8.75
C LEU A 45 0.52 11.01 9.89
N GLU A 46 1.00 10.97 11.13
CA GLU A 46 0.15 10.92 12.32
C GLU A 46 -0.82 12.10 12.37
N LYS A 47 -0.32 13.32 12.17
CA LYS A 47 -1.14 14.52 12.13
C LYS A 47 -2.20 14.45 11.02
N ALA A 48 -1.80 14.07 9.80
CA ALA A 48 -2.72 13.96 8.67
C ALA A 48 -3.82 12.90 8.91
N LEU A 49 -3.47 11.77 9.52
CA LEU A 49 -4.43 10.72 9.90
C LEU A 49 -5.36 11.19 11.02
N GLY A 50 -4.86 11.92 12.01
CA GLY A 50 -5.66 12.55 13.07
C GLY A 50 -6.69 13.53 12.50
N ASP A 51 -6.25 14.42 11.61
CA ASP A 51 -7.11 15.39 10.92
C ASP A 51 -8.15 14.70 10.03
N LEU A 52 -7.77 13.64 9.30
CA LEU A 52 -8.69 12.82 8.52
C LEU A 52 -9.75 12.15 9.40
N ASN A 53 -9.35 11.60 10.55
CA ASN A 53 -10.26 10.98 11.52
C ASN A 53 -11.28 11.98 12.07
N VAL A 54 -10.85 13.19 12.42
CA VAL A 54 -11.77 14.26 12.86
C VAL A 54 -12.79 14.58 11.76
N THR A 55 -12.36 14.71 10.50
CA THR A 55 -13.26 14.97 9.36
C THR A 55 -14.29 13.86 9.19
N VAL A 56 -13.87 12.59 9.17
CA VAL A 56 -14.76 11.44 8.97
C VAL A 56 -15.74 11.26 10.14
N ARG A 57 -15.32 11.59 11.37
CA ARG A 57 -16.21 11.57 12.55
C ARG A 57 -17.29 12.65 12.51
N ARG A 58 -17.00 13.81 11.93
CA ARG A 58 -17.95 14.92 11.77
C ARG A 58 -18.97 14.71 10.64
N GLN A 59 -18.76 13.73 9.77
CA GLN A 59 -19.73 13.40 8.72
C GLN A 59 -21.03 12.86 9.32
N PRO A 60 -22.20 13.21 8.74
CA PRO A 60 -23.48 12.68 9.17
C PRO A 60 -23.48 11.16 9.16
N GLN A 61 -24.12 10.55 10.16
CA GLN A 61 -24.26 9.10 10.21
C GLN A 61 -25.25 8.63 9.15
N ALA A 62 -24.94 7.54 8.47
CA ALA A 62 -25.90 6.89 7.59
C ALA A 62 -27.10 6.34 8.38
N THR A 63 -28.26 6.30 7.73
CA THR A 63 -29.52 5.82 8.31
C THR A 63 -29.35 4.41 8.90
N VAL A 64 -29.96 4.19 10.08
CA VAL A 64 -29.98 2.90 10.77
C VAL A 64 -30.54 1.81 9.86
N GLY A 65 -29.92 0.62 9.87
CA GLY A 65 -30.36 -0.54 9.08
C GLY A 65 -29.87 -0.57 7.63
N THR A 66 -29.15 0.45 7.16
CA THR A 66 -28.63 0.48 5.79
C THR A 66 -27.25 -0.21 5.66
N PRO A 67 -26.94 -0.85 4.51
CA PRO A 67 -25.58 -1.34 4.22
C PRO A 67 -24.51 -0.24 4.34
N GLN A 68 -24.86 1.01 3.97
CA GLN A 68 -24.00 2.19 4.11
C GLN A 68 -23.55 2.42 5.54
N ARG A 69 -24.43 2.21 6.54
CA ARG A 69 -24.06 2.36 7.96
C ARG A 69 -22.96 1.39 8.37
N ARG A 70 -23.06 0.13 7.95
CA ARG A 70 -22.02 -0.88 8.21
C ARG A 70 -20.69 -0.50 7.54
N ALA A 71 -20.73 -0.08 6.27
CA ALA A 71 -19.54 0.37 5.56
C ALA A 71 -18.89 1.61 6.23
N GLN A 72 -19.70 2.58 6.66
CA GLN A 72 -19.22 3.77 7.37
C GLN A 72 -18.57 3.42 8.72
N PHE A 73 -19.15 2.50 9.48
CA PHE A 73 -18.54 2.02 10.73
C PHE A 73 -17.21 1.29 10.48
N GLN A 74 -17.16 0.41 9.48
CA GLN A 74 -15.92 -0.29 9.11
C GLN A 74 -14.83 0.71 8.70
N ALA A 75 -15.16 1.69 7.86
CA ALA A 75 -14.21 2.73 7.46
C ALA A 75 -13.70 3.55 8.65
N ARG A 76 -14.58 3.94 9.58
CA ARG A 76 -14.20 4.66 10.81
C ARG A 76 -13.29 3.83 11.72
N GLU A 77 -13.58 2.54 11.85
CA GLU A 77 -12.77 1.65 12.67
C GLU A 77 -11.38 1.41 12.06
N SER A 78 -11.32 1.14 10.75
CA SER A 78 -10.03 1.04 10.03
C SER A 78 -9.21 2.31 10.16
N LEU A 79 -9.84 3.49 10.07
CA LEU A 79 -9.16 4.77 10.25
C LEU A 79 -8.67 4.98 11.69
N ARG A 80 -9.44 4.58 12.69
CA ARG A 80 -9.01 4.60 14.10
C ARG A 80 -7.78 3.72 14.31
N LEU A 81 -7.77 2.52 13.73
CA LEU A 81 -6.61 1.62 13.80
C LEU A 81 -5.39 2.21 13.09
N LEU A 82 -5.57 2.89 11.94
CA LEU A 82 -4.50 3.61 11.26
C LEU A 82 -3.90 4.70 12.15
N VAL A 83 -4.71 5.56 12.76
CA VAL A 83 -4.26 6.62 13.68
C VAL A 83 -3.46 6.04 14.84
N ASN A 84 -3.98 5.01 15.50
CA ASN A 84 -3.27 4.39 16.64
C ASN A 84 -1.94 3.74 16.20
N THR A 85 -1.92 3.15 15.01
CA THR A 85 -0.70 2.51 14.49
C THR A 85 0.33 3.57 14.05
N SER A 86 -0.09 4.70 13.47
CA SER A 86 0.82 5.80 13.14
C SER A 86 1.38 6.46 14.38
N GLN A 87 0.57 6.68 15.42
CA GLN A 87 1.02 7.18 16.72
C GLN A 87 2.11 6.28 17.31
N ARG A 88 1.87 4.96 17.31
CA ARG A 88 2.87 4.00 17.76
C ARG A 88 4.16 4.11 16.94
N LEU A 89 4.07 4.17 15.60
CA LEU A 89 5.24 4.32 14.75
C LEU A 89 6.04 5.59 15.07
N THR A 90 5.35 6.73 15.22
CA THR A 90 5.97 7.99 15.64
C THR A 90 6.70 7.82 16.98
N SER A 91 6.03 7.26 17.99
CA SER A 91 6.65 7.08 19.32
C SER A 91 7.88 6.18 19.29
N GLN A 92 7.86 5.11 18.49
CA GLN A 92 9.04 4.23 18.31
C GLN A 92 10.20 4.99 17.66
N LEU A 93 9.92 5.74 16.60
CA LEU A 93 10.94 6.53 15.88
C LEU A 93 11.50 7.69 16.72
N GLU A 94 10.67 8.34 17.53
CA GLU A 94 11.10 9.36 18.49
C GLU A 94 11.94 8.77 19.64
N ALA A 95 11.68 7.52 20.03
CA ALA A 95 12.50 6.78 20.98
C ALA A 95 13.86 6.33 20.39
N GLY A 96 14.07 6.52 19.08
CA GLY A 96 15.30 6.13 18.39
C GLY A 96 15.33 4.66 17.98
N GLU A 97 14.18 3.98 17.96
CA GLU A 97 14.09 2.64 17.37
C GLU A 97 14.46 2.68 15.88
N ASP A 98 15.18 1.65 15.44
CA ASP A 98 15.73 1.54 14.11
C ASP A 98 14.73 0.94 13.09
N LEU A 99 15.23 0.70 11.88
CA LEU A 99 14.48 0.13 10.77
C LEU A 99 13.86 -1.23 11.12
N ASP A 100 14.62 -2.13 11.73
CA ASP A 100 14.16 -3.49 12.05
C ASP A 100 13.10 -3.49 13.15
N ALA A 101 13.31 -2.69 14.20
CA ALA A 101 12.35 -2.56 15.30
C ALA A 101 11.00 -1.96 14.85
N THR A 102 11.03 -1.03 13.88
CA THR A 102 9.83 -0.32 13.41
C THR A 102 9.13 -1.00 12.23
N LEU A 103 9.81 -1.91 11.51
CA LEU A 103 9.29 -2.60 10.33
C LEU A 103 7.94 -3.30 10.54
N PRO A 104 7.69 -4.05 11.63
CA PRO A 104 6.38 -4.68 11.85
C PRO A 104 5.24 -3.67 11.97
N THR A 105 5.49 -2.52 12.61
CA THR A 105 4.50 -1.45 12.76
C THR A 105 4.21 -0.79 11.41
N TYR A 106 5.25 -0.52 10.60
CA TYR A 106 5.09 0.00 9.24
C TYR A 106 4.28 -0.95 8.33
N ARG A 107 4.59 -2.26 8.36
CA ARG A 107 3.84 -3.29 7.60
C ARG A 107 2.37 -3.35 8.01
N ARG A 108 2.10 -3.30 9.32
CA ARG A 108 0.73 -3.25 9.84
C ARG A 108 -0.01 -2.02 9.30
N LEU A 109 0.66 -0.88 9.23
CA LEU A 109 0.08 0.36 8.72
C LEU A 109 -0.24 0.26 7.21
N GLN A 110 0.64 -0.34 6.41
CA GLN A 110 0.37 -0.63 4.98
C GLN A 110 -0.82 -1.58 4.77
N MET A 111 -0.95 -2.62 5.61
CA MET A 111 -2.11 -3.51 5.59
C MET A 111 -3.40 -2.77 5.92
N LEU A 112 -3.42 -2.00 7.02
CA LEU A 112 -4.58 -1.21 7.42
C LEU A 112 -4.97 -0.15 6.36
N ARG A 113 -3.98 0.43 5.65
CA ARG A 113 -4.24 1.34 4.52
C ARG A 113 -5.03 0.62 3.43
N ARG A 114 -4.56 -0.55 2.99
CA ARG A 114 -5.25 -1.35 1.96
C ARG A 114 -6.66 -1.74 2.40
N ASP A 115 -6.86 -2.06 3.67
CA ASP A 115 -8.18 -2.37 4.23
C ASP A 115 -9.11 -1.15 4.21
N ALA A 116 -8.60 0.00 4.64
CA ALA A 116 -9.32 1.27 4.62
C ALA A 116 -9.69 1.68 3.18
N GLU A 117 -8.80 1.49 2.21
CA GLU A 117 -9.08 1.73 0.79
C GLU A 117 -10.19 0.79 0.27
N ARG A 118 -10.11 -0.50 0.59
CA ARG A 118 -11.13 -1.50 0.20
C ARG A 118 -12.49 -1.19 0.81
N ALA A 119 -12.53 -0.76 2.08
CA ALA A 119 -13.75 -0.30 2.74
C ALA A 119 -14.26 1.01 2.14
N GLY A 120 -13.34 1.93 1.85
CA GLY A 120 -13.63 3.25 1.31
C GLY A 120 -14.25 3.21 -0.08
N ARG A 121 -13.82 2.30 -0.97
CA ARG A 121 -14.45 2.10 -2.29
C ARG A 121 -15.93 1.69 -2.22
N ARG A 122 -16.37 1.11 -1.10
CA ARG A 122 -17.77 0.72 -0.89
C ARG A 122 -18.60 1.86 -0.29
N GLY A 123 -17.94 2.83 0.34
CA GLY A 123 -18.57 4.01 0.90
C GLY A 123 -18.62 5.14 -0.12
N GLN A 124 -19.70 5.93 -0.12
CA GLN A 124 -19.68 7.23 -0.79
C GLN A 124 -18.84 8.18 0.06
N ILE A 125 -17.54 8.25 -0.23
CA ILE A 125 -16.63 9.19 0.43
C ILE A 125 -16.77 10.57 -0.23
N PRO A 126 -17.05 11.64 0.53
CA PRO A 126 -17.07 13.00 0.00
C PRO A 126 -15.70 13.42 -0.56
N ALA A 127 -15.68 14.20 -1.65
CA ALA A 127 -14.44 14.65 -2.29
C ALA A 127 -13.41 15.31 -1.34
N PRO A 128 -13.79 16.18 -0.39
CA PRO A 128 -12.83 16.75 0.57
C PRO A 128 -12.14 15.70 1.46
N THR A 129 -12.78 14.55 1.67
CA THR A 129 -12.19 13.42 2.41
C THR A 129 -11.22 12.63 1.53
N LEU A 130 -11.49 12.52 0.22
CA LEU A 130 -10.59 11.88 -0.73
C LEU A 130 -9.26 12.63 -0.86
N GLU A 131 -9.29 13.96 -0.90
CA GLU A 131 -8.06 14.77 -0.95
C GLU A 131 -7.14 14.49 0.25
N ARG A 132 -7.72 14.37 1.45
CA ARG A 132 -6.99 14.02 2.67
C ARG A 132 -6.42 12.60 2.61
N VAL A 133 -7.17 11.65 2.05
CA VAL A 133 -6.70 10.27 1.83
C VAL A 133 -5.51 10.25 0.86
N VAL A 134 -5.54 11.05 -0.21
CA VAL A 134 -4.43 11.20 -1.15
C VAL A 134 -3.18 11.76 -0.45
N SER A 135 -3.34 12.76 0.41
CA SER A 135 -2.23 13.30 1.21
C SER A 135 -1.62 12.25 2.16
N VAL A 136 -2.45 11.50 2.89
CA VAL A 136 -1.99 10.38 3.74
C VAL A 136 -1.24 9.33 2.93
N ARG A 137 -1.75 8.99 1.73
CA ARG A 137 -1.07 8.06 0.83
C ARG A 137 0.29 8.60 0.38
N GLY A 138 0.39 9.87 0.01
CA GLY A 138 1.66 10.49 -0.37
C GLY A 138 2.72 10.36 0.73
N LEU A 139 2.35 10.61 1.98
CA LEU A 139 3.26 10.45 3.13
C LEU A 139 3.68 8.99 3.35
N LEU A 140 2.81 8.03 3.07
CA LEU A 140 3.16 6.61 3.13
C LEU A 140 4.08 6.16 2.01
N ASP A 141 3.87 6.73 0.82
CA ASP A 141 4.73 6.51 -0.33
C ASP A 141 6.11 7.16 -0.10
N GLU A 142 6.20 8.28 0.62
CA GLU A 142 7.47 8.87 1.08
C GLU A 142 8.22 8.01 2.10
N LEU A 143 7.52 7.25 2.96
CA LEU A 143 8.15 6.29 3.88
C LEU A 143 8.66 5.02 3.18
N SER A 144 8.04 4.64 2.06
CA SER A 144 8.29 3.35 1.41
C SER A 144 9.75 3.08 1.04
N PRO A 145 10.54 4.04 0.50
CA PRO A 145 11.93 3.79 0.13
C PRO A 145 12.83 3.43 1.32
N PHE A 146 12.53 3.95 2.51
CA PHE A 146 13.31 3.67 3.72
C PHE A 146 13.08 2.25 4.25
N TYR A 147 11.91 1.66 4.02
CA TYR A 147 11.57 0.30 4.45
C TYR A 147 11.73 -0.76 3.35
N ALA A 148 12.02 -0.36 2.11
CA ALA A 148 12.15 -1.28 0.98
C ALA A 148 13.35 -2.23 1.10
N GLN A 149 14.44 -1.76 1.72
CA GLN A 149 15.64 -2.57 1.92
C GLN A 149 15.39 -3.75 2.88
N ALA A 150 14.74 -3.49 4.01
CA ALA A 150 14.41 -4.52 5.00
C ALA A 150 13.56 -5.65 4.39
N ALA A 151 12.60 -5.29 3.53
CA ALA A 151 11.76 -6.25 2.83
C ALA A 151 12.58 -7.12 1.85
N ALA A 152 13.51 -6.52 1.13
CA ALA A 152 14.37 -7.25 0.19
C ALA A 152 15.34 -8.20 0.92
N GLU A 153 15.85 -7.82 2.08
CA GLU A 153 16.74 -8.65 2.91
C GLU A 153 16.00 -9.86 3.49
N GLU A 154 14.76 -9.70 3.97
CA GLU A 154 13.94 -10.80 4.47
C GLU A 154 13.53 -11.77 3.34
N GLU A 155 13.15 -11.26 2.16
CA GLU A 155 12.86 -12.09 0.99
C GLU A 155 14.10 -12.87 0.51
N ALA A 156 15.28 -12.26 0.58
CA ALA A 156 16.53 -12.93 0.25
C ALA A 156 16.91 -13.99 1.29
N ALA A 157 16.66 -13.74 2.58
CA ALA A 157 16.89 -14.71 3.65
C ALA A 157 15.96 -15.92 3.55
N GLU A 158 14.68 -15.71 3.23
CA GLU A 158 13.70 -16.79 3.02
C GLU A 158 14.04 -17.65 1.79
N GLN A 159 14.57 -17.04 0.72
CA GLN A 159 15.05 -17.77 -0.47
C GLN A 159 16.39 -18.49 -0.25
N ALA A 160 17.16 -18.07 0.75
CA ALA A 160 18.46 -18.63 1.08
C ALA A 160 18.39 -19.84 2.04
N GLU A 161 17.25 -20.08 2.71
CA GLU A 161 16.99 -21.36 3.38
C GLU A 161 16.87 -22.46 2.30
N PRO A 162 17.92 -23.29 2.09
CA PRO A 162 17.89 -24.31 1.07
C PRO A 162 16.92 -25.40 1.51
N ALA A 163 16.35 -26.09 0.53
CA ALA A 163 15.55 -27.30 0.67
C ALA A 163 16.35 -28.50 1.25
N GLU A 164 16.96 -28.33 2.42
CA GLU A 164 17.87 -29.28 3.09
C GLU A 164 17.13 -30.33 3.95
N GLU A 165 15.80 -30.47 3.80
CA GLU A 165 15.06 -31.51 4.53
C GLU A 165 14.05 -32.26 3.65
N ALA A 166 14.55 -32.79 2.53
CA ALA A 166 13.92 -33.95 1.89
C ALA A 166 14.86 -35.16 2.04
N ALA A 167 15.10 -35.57 3.29
CA ALA A 167 15.71 -36.88 3.54
C ALA A 167 14.73 -37.99 3.11
N PRO A 168 15.12 -38.93 2.24
CA PRO A 168 14.26 -40.04 1.87
C PRO A 168 13.99 -40.92 3.10
N ALA A 169 12.71 -41.15 3.41
CA ALA A 169 12.29 -42.10 4.42
C ALA A 169 12.78 -43.53 4.05
N PRO A 170 13.21 -44.33 5.05
CA PRO A 170 13.80 -45.66 4.86
C PRO A 170 12.84 -46.70 4.30
#